data_AF-A0A976DXQ3-F1
#
_entry.id   AF-A0A976DXQ3-F1
#
_cell.length_a   1.000
_cell.length_b   1.000
_cell.length_c   1.000
_cell.angle_alpha   90.00
_cell.angle_beta   90.00
_cell.angle_gamma   90.00
#
_symmetry.space_group_name_H-M   'P 1'
#
loop_
_entity.id
_entity.type
_entity.pdbx_description
1 polymer ?
#
loop_
_entity_poly.entity_id
_entity_poly.type
_entity_poly.pdbx_seq_one_letter_code
_entity_poly.pdbx_strand_id
1 'polypeptide(L)'
;RKAFTRLHETMRNDMLLVLAFDGARPVAGALNFIGRETLYGRYWGCVEDHPCLHFELCYYQAIDWAIANGLQRVEAGAQGEHKLARGYLPVETHSLHWIADPAFRKAVARYLEAERKAVGQEIEVLTAYGPFKRGEPQD
;
A
#
# COMPACT_ATOMS: atom_id res chain seq x y z
N ARG A 1 5.61 15.05 15.10
CA ARG A 1 5.83 16.44 14.60
C ARG A 1 7.25 16.66 14.07
N LYS A 2 8.33 16.54 14.86
CA LYS A 2 9.73 16.72 14.38
C LYS A 2 10.08 15.91 13.11
N ALA A 3 9.62 14.66 13.01
CA ALA A 3 9.81 13.84 11.82
C ALA A 3 9.20 14.49 10.55
N PHE A 4 7.95 14.95 10.60
CA PHE A 4 7.28 15.60 9.46
C PHE A 4 7.96 16.91 9.04
N THR A 5 8.50 17.68 10.00
CA THR A 5 9.32 18.86 9.69
C THR A 5 10.55 18.47 8.87
N ARG A 6 11.28 17.43 9.29
CA ARG A 6 12.45 16.94 8.53
C ARG A 6 12.07 16.42 7.15
N LEU A 7 10.99 15.64 7.05
CA LEU A 7 10.49 15.14 5.77
C LEU A 7 10.18 16.29 4.82
N HIS A 8 9.52 17.36 5.29
CA HIS A 8 9.26 18.53 4.45
C HIS A 8 10.55 19.23 4.02
N GLU A 9 11.50 19.42 4.94
CA GLU A 9 12.80 20.07 4.63
C GLU A 9 13.59 19.29 3.56
N THR A 10 13.61 17.96 3.64
CA THR A 10 14.50 17.12 2.83
C THR A 10 13.82 16.43 1.64
N MET A 11 12.50 16.27 1.65
CA MET A 11 11.77 15.41 0.70
C MET A 11 10.48 16.07 0.17
N ARG A 12 10.27 17.38 0.33
CA ARG A 12 9.01 18.04 -0.11
C ARG A 12 8.61 17.75 -1.56
N ASN A 13 9.57 17.54 -2.45
CA ASN A 13 9.32 17.26 -3.86
C ASN A 13 9.03 15.78 -4.13
N ASP A 14 9.34 14.91 -3.17
CA ASP A 14 9.13 13.46 -3.21
C ASP A 14 7.95 13.04 -2.30
N MET A 15 7.06 13.98 -2.01
CA MET A 15 5.91 13.80 -1.13
C MET A 15 4.63 14.28 -1.81
N LEU A 16 3.57 13.50 -1.67
CA LEU A 16 2.22 13.87 -2.09
C LEU A 16 1.30 13.86 -0.88
N LEU A 17 0.73 15.03 -0.56
CA LEU A 17 -0.29 15.17 0.48
C LEU A 17 -1.65 15.42 -0.18
N VAL A 18 -2.57 14.48 0.00
CA VAL A 18 -3.98 14.64 -0.40
C VAL A 18 -4.76 15.10 0.83
N LEU A 19 -5.53 16.19 0.70
CA LEU A 19 -6.33 16.76 1.79
C LEU A 19 -7.81 16.81 1.39
N ALA A 20 -8.67 16.41 2.32
CA ALA A 20 -10.11 16.61 2.21
C ALA A 20 -10.51 17.85 2.99
N PHE A 21 -11.43 18.64 2.42
CA PHE A 21 -11.93 19.86 3.02
C PHE A 21 -13.46 19.82 3.14
N ASP A 22 -13.95 20.32 4.27
CA ASP A 22 -15.33 20.77 4.45
C ASP A 22 -15.32 22.30 4.36
N GLY A 23 -15.74 22.82 3.20
CA GLY A 23 -15.54 24.22 2.84
C GLY A 23 -14.04 24.58 2.83
N ALA A 24 -13.63 25.48 3.73
CA ALA A 24 -12.23 25.91 3.88
C ALA A 24 -11.44 25.14 4.94
N ARG A 25 -12.09 24.22 5.67
CA ARG A 25 -11.48 23.53 6.81
C ARG A 25 -10.99 22.14 6.42
N PRO A 26 -9.72 21.79 6.64
CA PRO A 26 -9.25 20.44 6.36
C PRO A 26 -9.83 19.45 7.39
N VAL A 27 -10.44 18.37 6.91
CA VAL A 27 -11.09 17.34 7.74
C VAL A 27 -10.35 16.01 7.73
N ALA A 28 -9.55 15.74 6.69
CA ALA A 28 -8.70 14.55 6.62
C ALA A 28 -7.50 14.74 5.67
N GLY A 29 -6.53 13.83 5.76
CA GLY A 29 -5.40 13.81 4.85
C GLY A 29 -4.72 12.45 4.73
N ALA A 30 -4.19 12.18 3.55
CA ALA A 30 -3.34 11.04 3.24
C ALA A 30 -1.98 11.52 2.72
N LEU A 31 -0.91 11.03 3.34
CA LEU A 31 0.47 11.32 2.94
C LEU A 31 1.09 10.11 2.25
N ASN A 32 1.62 10.36 1.06
CA ASN A 32 2.31 9.42 0.21
C ASN A 32 3.75 9.90 -0.08
N PHE A 33 4.65 8.97 -0.39
CA PHE A 33 5.98 9.26 -0.91
C PHE A 33 6.09 8.84 -2.37
N ILE A 34 6.68 9.71 -3.18
CA ILE A 34 6.87 9.52 -4.61
C ILE A 34 8.22 8.84 -4.82
N GLY A 35 8.19 7.59 -5.28
CA GLY A 35 9.37 6.88 -5.75
C GLY A 35 9.60 7.09 -7.25
N ARG A 36 10.61 6.39 -7.78
CA ARG A 36 10.96 6.47 -9.21
C ARG A 36 9.82 6.00 -10.13
N GLU A 37 9.15 4.91 -9.77
CA GLU A 37 8.08 4.28 -10.57
C GLU A 37 6.85 3.90 -9.72
N THR A 38 6.92 4.14 -8.41
CA THR A 38 5.94 3.67 -7.43
C THR A 38 5.56 4.80 -6.48
N LEU A 39 4.27 4.97 -6.22
CA LEU A 39 3.74 5.81 -5.15
C LEU A 39 3.54 4.97 -3.88
N TYR A 40 4.01 5.46 -2.74
CA TYR A 40 3.96 4.73 -1.47
C TYR A 40 3.06 5.43 -0.46
N GLY A 41 1.89 4.87 -0.15
CA GLY A 41 1.02 5.35 0.93
C GLY A 41 1.63 5.06 2.30
N ARG A 42 1.61 6.04 3.22
CA ARG A 42 2.24 5.88 4.55
C ARG A 42 1.43 6.37 5.73
N TYR A 43 0.80 7.53 5.63
CA TYR A 43 0.03 8.08 6.75
C TYR A 43 -1.38 8.47 6.31
N TRP A 44 -2.34 8.16 7.17
CA TRP A 44 -3.73 8.59 7.09
C TRP A 44 -4.11 9.26 8.41
N GLY A 45 -4.94 10.29 8.35
CA GLY A 45 -5.55 10.86 9.53
C GLY A 45 -6.77 11.69 9.18
N CYS A 46 -7.75 11.68 10.08
CA CYS A 46 -8.95 12.48 10.00
C CYS A 46 -9.29 13.09 11.36
N VAL A 47 -9.99 14.22 11.34
CA VAL A 47 -10.59 14.83 12.54
C VAL A 47 -12.11 14.64 12.57
N GLU A 48 -12.67 14.10 11.49
CA GLU A 48 -14.06 13.73 11.34
C GLU A 48 -14.17 12.34 10.73
N ASP A 49 -15.25 11.63 11.07
CA ASP A 49 -15.58 10.35 10.45
C ASP A 49 -16.63 10.57 9.37
N HIS A 50 -16.27 10.20 8.14
CA HIS A 50 -17.12 10.25 6.97
C HIS A 50 -17.07 8.89 6.29
N PRO A 51 -18.22 8.29 5.94
CA PRO A 51 -18.24 7.00 5.24
C PRO A 51 -17.33 7.02 4.01
N CYS A 52 -16.51 5.99 3.88
CA CYS A 52 -15.60 5.77 2.75
C CYS A 52 -14.50 6.81 2.52
N LEU A 53 -14.35 7.85 3.37
CA LEU A 53 -13.34 8.91 3.16
C LEU A 53 -11.90 8.38 3.16
N HIS A 54 -11.62 7.34 3.97
CA HIS A 54 -10.34 6.64 3.93
C HIS A 54 -10.07 5.99 2.57
N PHE A 55 -11.09 5.37 1.94
CA PHE A 55 -10.91 4.74 0.64
C PHE A 55 -10.64 5.77 -0.46
N GLU A 56 -11.40 6.86 -0.43
CA GLU A 56 -11.24 7.97 -1.37
C GLU A 56 -9.82 8.54 -1.33
N LEU A 57 -9.33 8.92 -0.15
CA LEU A 57 -8.05 9.62 -0.04
C LEU A 57 -6.83 8.68 -0.08
N CYS A 58 -6.90 7.51 0.54
CA CYS A 58 -5.74 6.62 0.62
C CYS A 58 -5.58 5.71 -0.60
N TYR A 59 -6.64 5.50 -1.38
CA TYR A 59 -6.60 4.60 -2.53
C TYR A 59 -6.95 5.32 -3.81
N TYR A 60 -8.17 5.83 -3.98
CA TYR A 60 -8.62 6.32 -5.28
C TYR A 60 -7.87 7.58 -5.73
N GLN A 61 -7.76 8.60 -4.87
CA GLN A 61 -6.95 9.79 -5.17
C GLN A 61 -5.48 9.48 -5.39
N ALA A 62 -4.92 8.50 -4.66
CA ALA A 62 -3.54 8.07 -4.84
C ALA A 62 -3.32 7.35 -6.17
N ILE A 63 -4.26 6.48 -6.57
CA ILE A 63 -4.25 5.76 -7.85
C ILE A 63 -4.39 6.75 -9.02
N ASP A 64 -5.37 7.65 -8.97
CA ASP A 64 -5.60 8.64 -10.02
C ASP A 64 -4.38 9.54 -10.22
N TRP A 65 -3.78 10.02 -9.11
CA TRP A 65 -2.57 10.82 -9.17
C TRP A 65 -1.40 10.03 -9.77
N ALA A 66 -1.21 8.76 -9.37
CA ALA A 66 -0.13 7.92 -9.88
C ALA A 66 -0.26 7.69 -11.39
N ILE A 67 -1.47 7.39 -11.88
CA ILE A 67 -1.77 7.24 -13.30
C ILE A 67 -1.47 8.55 -14.06
N ALA A 68 -1.95 9.69 -13.54
CA ALA A 68 -1.73 10.99 -14.17
C ALA A 68 -0.25 11.39 -14.24
N ASN A 69 0.59 10.87 -13.34
CA ASN A 69 2.03 11.15 -13.30
C ASN A 69 2.87 9.99 -13.88
N GLY A 70 2.25 9.01 -14.54
CA GLY A 70 2.96 7.93 -15.23
C GLY A 70 3.68 6.94 -14.31
N LEU A 71 3.29 6.86 -13.04
CA LEU A 71 3.80 5.83 -12.14
C LEU A 71 3.15 4.49 -12.45
N GLN A 72 3.93 3.42 -12.36
CA GLN A 72 3.48 2.07 -12.71
C GLN A 72 2.72 1.37 -11.58
N ARG A 73 2.87 1.87 -10.34
CA ARG A 73 2.35 1.18 -9.16
C ARG A 73 2.00 2.14 -8.04
N VAL A 74 0.96 1.79 -7.29
CA VAL A 74 0.68 2.34 -5.97
C VAL A 74 0.82 1.22 -4.94
N GLU A 75 1.61 1.46 -3.90
CA GLU A 75 1.75 0.59 -2.75
C GLU A 75 1.12 1.23 -1.53
N ALA A 76 -0.13 0.88 -1.27
CA ALA A 76 -0.92 1.45 -0.17
C ALA A 76 -0.73 0.72 1.18
N GLY A 77 0.32 -0.09 1.31
CA GLY A 77 0.67 -0.83 2.53
C GLY A 77 0.67 -2.36 2.35
N ALA A 78 1.25 -3.05 3.33
CA ALA A 78 1.27 -4.51 3.40
C ALA A 78 0.14 -5.03 4.31
N GLN A 79 -0.34 -6.24 4.02
CA GLN A 79 -1.33 -7.02 4.79
C GLN A 79 -2.82 -6.62 4.64
N GLY A 80 -3.67 -7.62 4.84
CA GLY A 80 -5.13 -7.51 4.89
C GLY A 80 -5.83 -8.21 3.73
N GLU A 81 -6.83 -9.02 4.06
CA GLU A 81 -7.69 -9.75 3.11
C GLU A 81 -8.52 -8.79 2.22
N HIS A 82 -8.59 -7.51 2.58
CA HIS A 82 -9.40 -6.49 1.91
C HIS A 82 -8.71 -5.81 0.72
N LYS A 83 -7.62 -6.36 0.17
CA LYS A 83 -6.89 -5.75 -0.96
C LYS A 83 -7.79 -5.47 -2.16
N LEU A 84 -8.62 -6.43 -2.55
CA LEU A 84 -9.52 -6.29 -3.70
C LEU A 84 -10.54 -5.15 -3.52
N ALA A 85 -11.16 -5.08 -2.34
CA ALA A 85 -12.11 -4.01 -2.00
C ALA A 85 -11.46 -2.61 -2.03
N ARG A 86 -10.14 -2.54 -1.85
CA ARG A 86 -9.33 -1.32 -1.92
C ARG A 86 -8.81 -1.01 -3.32
N GLY A 87 -9.13 -1.85 -4.32
CA GLY A 87 -8.66 -1.70 -5.70
C GLY A 87 -7.27 -2.28 -5.97
N TYR A 88 -6.73 -3.11 -5.08
CA TYR A 88 -5.40 -3.72 -5.23
C TYR A 88 -5.49 -5.23 -5.44
N LEU A 89 -4.72 -5.74 -6.41
CA LEU A 89 -4.51 -7.18 -6.53
C LEU A 89 -3.53 -7.67 -5.44
N PRO A 90 -3.70 -8.91 -4.95
CA PRO A 90 -2.70 -9.54 -4.12
C PRO A 90 -1.41 -9.75 -4.92
N VAL A 91 -0.27 -9.42 -4.32
CA VAL A 91 1.06 -9.66 -4.87
C VAL A 91 1.96 -10.16 -3.77
N GLU A 92 2.88 -11.05 -4.11
CA GLU A 92 3.91 -11.53 -3.19
C GLU A 92 4.88 -10.39 -2.86
N THR A 93 5.21 -10.24 -1.58
CA THR A 93 6.19 -9.25 -1.11
C THR A 93 7.34 -9.96 -0.43
N HIS A 94 8.55 -9.59 -0.80
CA HIS A 94 9.77 -10.22 -0.30
C HIS A 94 10.42 -9.34 0.75
N SER A 95 11.04 -9.96 1.75
CA SER A 95 11.88 -9.28 2.72
C SER A 95 13.12 -10.11 2.99
N LEU A 96 14.25 -9.45 3.25
CA LEU A 96 15.53 -10.08 3.52
C LEU A 96 15.93 -9.78 4.95
N HIS A 97 16.21 -10.83 5.70
CA HIS A 97 16.54 -10.74 7.13
C HIS A 97 17.86 -11.45 7.40
N TRP A 98 18.79 -10.73 8.02
CA TRP A 98 19.96 -11.35 8.60
C TRP A 98 19.70 -11.63 10.08
N ILE A 99 19.82 -12.91 10.46
CA ILE A 99 19.58 -13.35 11.83
C ILE A 99 20.88 -13.96 12.36
N ALA A 100 21.52 -13.27 13.31
CA ALA A 100 22.81 -13.66 13.87
C ALA A 100 22.74 -14.99 14.62
N ASP A 101 21.76 -15.12 15.52
CA ASP A 101 21.59 -16.29 16.36
C ASP A 101 21.14 -17.50 15.53
N PRO A 102 21.91 -18.60 15.47
CA PRO A 102 21.56 -19.76 14.65
C PRO A 102 20.28 -20.46 15.09
N ALA A 103 19.98 -20.49 16.39
CA ALA A 103 18.79 -21.15 16.91
C ALA A 103 17.52 -20.37 16.52
N PHE A 104 17.57 -19.04 16.65
CA PHE A 104 16.49 -18.16 16.24
C PHE A 104 16.30 -18.17 14.72
N ARG A 105 17.40 -18.16 13.94
CA ARG A 105 17.34 -18.32 12.48
C ARG A 105 16.62 -19.59 12.09
N LYS A 106 16.93 -20.72 12.73
CA LYS A 106 16.27 -22.01 12.48
C LYS A 106 14.79 -21.97 12.85
N ALA A 107 14.43 -21.33 13.96
CA ALA A 107 13.03 -21.19 14.38
C ALA A 107 12.21 -20.37 13.36
N VAL A 108 12.75 -19.24 12.91
CA VAL A 108 12.14 -18.41 11.86
C VAL A 108 12.04 -19.18 10.54
N ALA A 109 13.12 -19.84 10.11
CA ALA A 109 13.12 -20.61 8.86
C ALA A 109 12.03 -21.69 8.82
N ARG A 110 11.82 -22.41 9.93
CA ARG A 110 10.75 -23.42 10.04
C ARG A 110 9.35 -22.79 9.96
N TYR A 111 9.13 -21.63 10.57
CA TYR A 111 7.86 -20.91 10.44
C TYR A 111 7.61 -20.47 8.98
N LEU A 112 8.64 -19.96 8.31
CA LEU A 112 8.56 -19.49 6.93
C LEU A 112 8.19 -20.60 5.92
N GLU A 113 8.42 -21.88 6.23
CA GLU A 113 7.93 -22.99 5.38
C GLU A 113 6.40 -23.01 5.32
N ALA A 114 5.73 -22.90 6.47
CA ALA A 114 4.28 -22.88 6.55
C ALA A 114 3.70 -21.55 6.05
N GLU A 115 4.33 -20.43 6.40
CA GLU A 115 3.88 -19.10 5.98
C GLU A 115 3.89 -18.94 4.46
N ARG A 116 4.96 -19.35 3.77
CA ARG A 116 5.02 -19.27 2.30
C ARG A 116 3.89 -20.02 1.63
N LYS A 117 3.55 -21.22 2.13
CA LYS A 117 2.43 -21.99 1.61
C LYS A 117 1.10 -21.27 1.85
N ALA A 118 0.88 -20.74 3.04
CA ALA A 118 -0.35 -20.03 3.39
C ALA A 118 -0.53 -18.75 2.54
N VAL A 119 0.53 -17.94 2.39
CA VAL A 119 0.53 -16.73 1.57
C VAL A 119 0.28 -17.06 0.09
N GLY A 120 0.93 -18.10 -0.44
CA GLY A 120 0.71 -18.55 -1.82
C GLY A 120 -0.75 -18.94 -2.08
N GLN A 121 -1.35 -19.70 -1.16
CA GLN A 121 -2.77 -20.07 -1.24
C GLN A 121 -3.70 -18.85 -1.15
N GLU A 122 -3.41 -17.91 -0.25
CA GLU A 122 -4.20 -16.67 -0.12
C GLU A 122 -4.13 -15.83 -1.40
N ILE A 123 -2.95 -15.68 -2.00
CA ILE A 123 -2.77 -14.97 -3.27
C ILE A 123 -3.58 -15.65 -4.38
N GLU A 124 -3.51 -16.97 -4.50
CA GLU A 124 -4.27 -17.74 -5.51
C GLU A 124 -5.78 -17.52 -5.36
N VAL A 125 -6.29 -17.66 -4.14
CA VAL A 125 -7.71 -17.47 -3.82
C VAL A 125 -8.16 -16.05 -4.12
N LEU A 126 -7.45 -15.03 -3.63
CA LEU A 126 -7.80 -13.62 -3.87
C LEU A 126 -7.68 -13.26 -5.36
N THR A 127 -6.70 -13.81 -6.09
CA THR A 127 -6.56 -13.57 -7.54
C THR A 127 -7.77 -14.12 -8.30
N ALA A 128 -8.32 -15.27 -7.89
CA ALA A 128 -9.50 -15.84 -8.52
C ALA A 128 -10.78 -14.98 -8.36
N TYR A 129 -10.82 -14.11 -7.35
CA TYR A 129 -11.87 -13.10 -7.13
C TYR A 129 -11.56 -11.74 -7.78
N GLY A 130 -10.42 -11.61 -8.47
CA GLY A 130 -10.05 -10.37 -9.16
C GLY A 130 -11.04 -9.98 -10.27
N PRO A 131 -11.13 -8.68 -10.62
CA PRO A 131 -12.11 -8.17 -11.59
C PRO A 131 -11.78 -8.48 -13.06
N PHE A 132 -10.65 -9.14 -13.32
CA PHE A 132 -10.17 -9.42 -14.67
C PHE A 132 -10.76 -10.71 -15.24
N LYS A 133 -11.14 -10.68 -16.52
CA LYS A 133 -11.71 -11.83 -17.22
C LYS A 133 -10.68 -12.96 -17.29
N ARG A 134 -11.08 -14.17 -16.90
CA ARG A 134 -10.28 -15.38 -17.10
C ARG A 134 -10.42 -15.83 -18.56
N GLY A 135 -9.36 -15.68 -19.35
CA GLY A 135 -9.29 -16.11 -20.75
C GLY A 135 -7.85 -16.17 -21.24
N GLU A 136 -7.57 -17.05 -22.21
CA GLU A 136 -6.24 -17.14 -22.85
C GLU A 136 -5.82 -15.79 -23.43
N PRO A 137 -4.52 -15.45 -23.38
CA PRO A 137 -4.01 -14.23 -24.00
C PRO A 137 -4.43 -14.23 -25.47
N GLN A 138 -5.09 -13.16 -25.91
CA GLN A 138 -5.21 -12.89 -27.34
C GLN A 138 -3.84 -12.40 -27.81
N ASP A 139 -3.21 -13.23 -28.64
CA ASP A 139 -1.98 -12.90 -29.39
C ASP A 139 -2.12 -11.58 -30.17
#